data_AF-A0A7C1ER31-F1
#
_entry.id   AF-A0A7C1ER31-F1
#
_cell.length_a   1.000
_cell.length_b   1.000
_cell.length_c   1.000
_cell.angle_alpha   90.00
_cell.angle_beta   90.00
_cell.angle_gamma   90.00
#
_symmetry.space_group_name_H-M   'P 1'
#
loop_
_entity.id
_entity.type
_entity.pdbx_description
1 polymer ?
#
loop_
_entity_poly.entity_id
_entity_poly.type
_entity_poly.pdbx_seq_one_letter_code
_entity_poly.pdbx_strand_id
1 'polypeptide(L)'
;TEEPSYWADYGANLFKFSQLMDRSQQGQAVRDELQTLQAVIPAQHLRDFLWRRERNHQVNLDVLNLLNEGIFDLLVLSSDDTSEYGLGSWEKRLLRTRAEQLDLGERLLMYPGADEVGCVLLARLINEQSGQTPSFDAVYLIPGGDQITAAFEDSPVSITVERQIRAAGGKLITDKVADIRLFINPPLSPEAEWIRDYTPEECQARWPYLEAAVQEIQRSLATHQRAAMADVAHSNGADGQLLSLLDEHLPLCNLTAYAGWNTAGNTIGTVIAQSCAALQSHTDEQRHAQQYFLAHRFVEDWAYQRFVRQEAHGWLEQHTGQREPTSENLAETRQWIEQRLQDRLAGMKDFQQFRIVKGSLRLPWNRTFEVDFDLELRS
;
A
#
# COMPACT_ATOMS: atom_id res chain seq x y z
N THR A 1 -13.09 19.87 -5.31
CA THR A 1 -12.32 18.77 -5.93
C THR A 1 -10.87 19.00 -5.56
N GLU A 2 -10.13 17.94 -5.25
CA GLU A 2 -8.71 18.03 -4.88
C GLU A 2 -7.83 18.39 -6.09
N GLU A 3 -8.25 17.95 -7.28
CA GLU A 3 -7.54 18.21 -8.54
C GLU A 3 -8.06 19.46 -9.28
N PRO A 4 -7.19 20.14 -10.05
CA PRO A 4 -7.61 21.18 -10.98
C PRO A 4 -8.62 20.66 -12.00
N SER A 5 -9.61 21.47 -12.37
CA SER A 5 -10.70 21.04 -13.25
C SER A 5 -10.24 20.50 -14.62
N TYR A 6 -9.09 20.96 -15.11
CA TYR A 6 -8.53 20.52 -16.40
C TYR A 6 -7.91 19.12 -16.33
N TRP A 7 -7.74 18.54 -15.14
CA TRP A 7 -7.11 17.23 -14.97
C TRP A 7 -7.94 16.11 -15.61
N ALA A 8 -9.27 16.20 -15.54
CA ALA A 8 -10.16 15.24 -16.19
C ALA A 8 -9.92 15.14 -17.71
N ASP A 9 -9.57 16.26 -18.36
CA ASP A 9 -9.37 16.32 -19.81
C ASP A 9 -7.90 16.13 -20.23
N TYR A 10 -6.95 16.58 -19.40
CA TYR A 10 -5.53 16.68 -19.76
C TYR A 10 -4.58 15.90 -18.84
N GLY A 11 -5.06 15.26 -17.77
CA GLY A 11 -4.24 14.55 -16.79
C GLY A 11 -3.34 13.49 -17.42
N ALA A 12 -3.90 12.64 -18.28
CA ALA A 12 -3.13 11.62 -19.02
C ALA A 12 -2.04 12.25 -19.92
N ASN A 13 -2.33 13.38 -20.57
CA ASN A 13 -1.36 14.10 -21.39
C ASN A 13 -0.25 14.73 -20.53
N LEU A 14 -0.59 15.30 -19.39
CA LEU A 14 0.35 15.88 -18.43
C LEU A 14 1.23 14.81 -17.78
N PHE A 15 0.67 13.65 -17.47
CA PHE A 15 1.41 12.48 -17.00
C PHE A 15 2.42 12.01 -18.05
N LYS A 16 1.99 11.81 -19.30
CA LYS A 16 2.90 11.45 -20.39
C LYS A 16 3.97 12.53 -20.63
N PHE A 17 3.59 13.81 -20.61
CA PHE A 17 4.53 14.92 -20.71
C PHE A 17 5.60 14.86 -19.61
N SER A 18 5.19 14.60 -18.37
CA SER A 18 6.06 14.45 -17.21
C SER A 18 7.08 13.32 -17.40
N GLN A 19 6.63 12.15 -17.89
CA GLN A 19 7.51 11.01 -18.19
C GLN A 19 8.55 11.32 -19.27
N LEU A 20 8.10 11.94 -20.37
CA LEU A 20 9.00 12.30 -21.47
C LEU A 20 10.02 13.37 -21.07
N MET A 21 9.63 14.33 -20.23
CA MET A 21 10.56 15.34 -19.70
C MET A 21 11.70 14.68 -18.93
N ASP A 22 11.38 13.74 -18.04
CA ASP A 22 12.39 12.98 -17.31
C ASP A 22 13.29 12.17 -18.26
N ARG A 23 12.70 11.39 -19.18
CA ARG A 23 13.44 10.62 -20.18
C ARG A 23 14.38 11.49 -21.02
N SER A 24 13.94 12.70 -21.39
CA SER A 24 14.78 13.67 -22.09
C SER A 24 15.96 14.13 -21.24
N GLN A 25 15.79 14.36 -19.93
CA GLN A 25 16.89 14.70 -19.02
C GLN A 25 17.89 13.55 -18.88
N GLN A 26 17.43 12.31 -19.01
CA GLN A 26 18.27 11.11 -19.05
C GLN A 26 18.89 10.84 -20.43
N GLY A 27 18.74 11.75 -21.39
CA GLY A 27 19.38 11.68 -22.71
C GLY A 27 18.62 10.85 -23.75
N GLN A 28 17.38 10.43 -23.48
CA GLN A 28 16.56 9.72 -24.46
C GLN A 28 16.01 10.69 -25.52
N ALA A 29 15.94 10.23 -26.77
CA ALA A 29 15.49 11.03 -27.90
C ALA A 29 13.95 11.08 -28.00
N VAL A 30 13.32 11.99 -27.24
CA VAL A 30 11.85 12.12 -27.14
C VAL A 30 11.31 13.49 -27.56
N ARG A 31 12.13 14.27 -28.28
CA ARG A 31 11.84 15.68 -28.61
C ARG A 31 10.54 15.86 -29.42
N ASP A 32 10.32 15.02 -30.43
CA ASP A 32 9.18 15.16 -31.33
C ASP A 32 7.86 14.83 -30.61
N GLU A 33 7.87 13.82 -29.73
CA GLU A 33 6.72 13.47 -28.89
C GLU A 33 6.40 14.58 -27.87
N LEU A 34 7.42 15.19 -27.27
CA LEU A 34 7.25 16.34 -26.37
C LEU A 34 6.60 17.52 -27.07
N GLN A 35 7.07 17.88 -28.27
CA GLN A 35 6.48 18.98 -29.06
C GLN A 35 5.02 18.69 -29.42
N THR A 36 4.72 17.45 -29.79
CA THR A 36 3.35 17.02 -30.10
C THR A 36 2.44 17.16 -28.88
N LEU A 37 2.86 16.70 -27.70
CA LEU A 37 2.07 16.83 -26.47
C LEU A 37 1.90 18.29 -26.03
N GLN A 38 2.95 19.09 -26.12
CA GLN A 38 2.89 20.52 -25.81
C GLN A 38 1.91 21.28 -26.70
N ALA A 39 1.70 20.85 -27.95
CA ALA A 39 0.72 21.45 -28.85
C ALA A 39 -0.74 21.08 -28.48
N VAL A 40 -0.96 19.92 -27.85
CA VAL A 40 -2.28 19.44 -27.43
C VAL A 40 -2.70 20.03 -26.09
N ILE A 41 -1.75 20.22 -25.16
CA ILE A 41 -2.03 20.73 -23.83
C ILE A 41 -2.10 22.26 -23.87
N PRO A 42 -3.22 22.89 -23.46
CA PRO A 42 -3.30 24.34 -23.39
C PRO A 42 -2.19 24.93 -22.51
N ALA A 43 -1.49 25.94 -23.02
CA ALA A 43 -0.29 26.49 -22.38
C ALA A 43 -0.53 26.97 -20.93
N GLN A 44 -1.74 27.40 -20.60
CA GLN A 44 -2.12 27.78 -19.23
C GLN A 44 -2.13 26.57 -18.26
N HIS A 45 -2.61 25.40 -18.71
CA HIS A 45 -2.66 24.19 -17.89
C HIS A 45 -1.26 23.61 -17.68
N LEU A 46 -0.43 23.64 -18.73
CA LEU A 46 0.96 23.25 -18.62
C LEU A 46 1.74 24.15 -17.65
N ARG A 47 1.54 25.47 -17.72
CA ARG A 47 2.16 26.42 -16.78
C ARG A 47 1.70 26.19 -15.34
N ASP A 48 0.41 26.01 -15.11
CA ASP A 48 -0.12 25.73 -13.76
C ASP A 48 0.46 24.43 -13.19
N PHE A 49 0.47 23.36 -14.00
CA PHE A 49 1.07 22.08 -13.64
C PHE A 49 2.54 22.22 -13.24
N LEU A 50 3.37 22.84 -14.08
CA LEU A 50 4.79 23.04 -13.79
C LEU A 50 5.03 23.95 -12.58
N TRP A 51 4.21 24.98 -12.39
CA TRP A 51 4.30 25.86 -11.23
C TRP A 51 4.00 25.12 -9.92
N ARG A 52 2.99 24.23 -9.91
CA ARG A 52 2.69 23.38 -8.73
C ARG A 52 3.84 22.43 -8.40
N ARG A 53 4.45 21.83 -9.43
CA ARG A 53 5.63 20.96 -9.29
C ARG A 53 6.81 21.72 -8.67
N GLU A 54 7.15 22.88 -9.22
CA GLU A 54 8.22 23.73 -8.70
C GLU A 54 7.96 24.14 -7.23
N ARG A 55 6.73 24.55 -6.92
CA ARG A 55 6.35 24.89 -5.55
C ARG A 55 6.55 23.70 -4.59
N ASN A 56 6.13 22.49 -4.96
CA ASN A 56 6.32 21.29 -4.15
C ASN A 56 7.80 20.96 -3.97
N HIS A 57 8.60 21.09 -5.04
CA HIS A 57 10.04 20.87 -4.99
C HIS A 57 10.73 21.84 -4.02
N GLN A 58 10.37 23.13 -4.06
CA GLN A 58 10.93 24.13 -3.16
C GLN A 58 10.59 23.84 -1.69
N VAL A 59 9.35 23.43 -1.39
CA VAL A 59 8.98 23.02 -0.02
C VAL A 59 9.84 21.85 0.44
N ASN A 60 10.04 20.84 -0.41
CA ASN A 60 10.89 19.70 -0.08
C ASN A 60 12.35 20.11 0.18
N LEU A 61 12.91 21.04 -0.60
CA LEU A 61 14.25 21.59 -0.37
C LEU A 61 14.34 22.33 0.97
N ASP A 62 13.32 23.11 1.33
CA ASP A 62 13.28 23.82 2.61
C ASP A 62 13.22 22.84 3.79
N VAL A 63 12.45 21.75 3.66
CA VAL A 63 12.37 20.68 4.67
C VAL A 63 13.72 19.93 4.82
N LEU A 64 14.47 19.73 3.73
CA LEU A 64 15.84 19.18 3.83
C LEU A 64 16.77 20.12 4.63
N ASN A 65 16.61 21.44 4.49
CA ASN A 65 17.39 22.39 5.29
C ASN A 65 16.99 22.32 6.78
N LEU A 66 15.70 22.15 7.11
CA LEU A 66 15.26 21.94 8.50
C LEU A 66 15.86 20.65 9.12
N LEU A 67 15.97 19.57 8.34
CA LEU A 67 16.66 18.35 8.77
C LEU A 67 18.16 18.63 9.03
N ASN A 68 18.80 19.37 8.13
CA ASN A 68 20.20 19.75 8.26
C ASN A 68 20.46 20.60 9.52
N GLU A 69 19.54 21.51 9.84
CA GLU A 69 19.58 22.35 11.04
C GLU A 69 19.29 21.58 12.35
N GLY A 70 18.88 20.31 12.27
CA GLY A 70 18.60 19.48 13.44
C GLY A 70 17.26 19.79 14.11
N ILE A 71 16.29 20.35 13.37
CA ILE A 71 14.93 20.58 13.87
C ILE A 71 14.20 19.26 14.17
N PHE A 72 14.53 18.21 13.41
CA PHE A 72 14.09 16.83 13.65
C PHE A 72 15.23 15.86 13.33
N ASP A 73 15.22 14.68 13.98
CA ASP A 73 16.29 13.67 13.88
C ASP A 73 16.14 12.73 12.67
N LEU A 74 14.94 12.66 12.10
CA LEU A 74 14.59 11.81 10.97
C LEU A 74 13.59 12.52 10.06
N LEU A 75 13.80 12.43 8.75
CA LEU A 75 12.83 12.79 7.72
C LEU A 75 12.45 11.56 6.90
N VAL A 76 11.16 11.30 6.81
CA VAL A 76 10.59 10.44 5.78
C VAL A 76 10.04 11.32 4.67
N LEU A 77 10.67 11.27 3.50
CA LEU A 77 10.22 11.96 2.30
C LEU A 77 9.67 10.91 1.31
N SER A 78 8.38 10.66 1.39
CA SER A 78 7.73 9.60 0.62
C SER A 78 7.19 10.08 -0.73
N SER A 79 6.94 9.14 -1.64
CA SER A 79 6.36 9.41 -2.97
C SER A 79 4.96 8.83 -3.06
N ASP A 80 3.97 9.68 -3.26
CA ASP A 80 2.58 9.32 -3.56
C ASP A 80 2.39 9.16 -5.08
N ASP A 81 1.70 8.11 -5.52
CA ASP A 81 1.42 7.76 -6.93
C ASP A 81 2.55 8.12 -7.91
N THR A 82 3.68 7.41 -7.79
CA THR A 82 4.89 7.68 -8.59
C THR A 82 5.08 6.67 -9.72
N SER A 83 6.13 6.85 -10.51
CA SER A 83 6.52 5.89 -11.54
C SER A 83 8.02 5.95 -11.78
N GLU A 84 8.57 4.99 -12.51
CA GLU A 84 10.01 4.95 -12.84
C GLU A 84 10.49 6.26 -13.50
N TYR A 85 9.68 6.85 -14.38
CA TYR A 85 9.97 8.12 -15.06
C TYR A 85 8.92 9.17 -14.74
N GLY A 86 9.34 10.40 -14.53
CA GLY A 86 8.42 11.52 -14.35
C GLY A 86 9.10 12.70 -13.68
N LEU A 87 8.45 13.86 -13.69
CA LEU A 87 8.90 15.01 -12.91
C LEU A 87 9.02 14.67 -11.42
N GLY A 88 8.16 13.78 -10.89
CA GLY A 88 8.25 13.19 -9.55
C GLY A 88 9.61 12.55 -9.29
N SER A 89 9.92 11.56 -10.12
CA SER A 89 11.14 10.76 -10.06
C SER A 89 12.39 11.62 -10.32
N TRP A 90 12.29 12.58 -11.24
CA TRP A 90 13.36 13.56 -11.48
C TRP A 90 13.63 14.45 -10.27
N GLU A 91 12.60 15.07 -9.70
CA GLU A 91 12.74 15.88 -8.50
C GLU A 91 13.27 15.07 -7.31
N LYS A 92 12.83 13.82 -7.16
CA LYS A 92 13.37 12.89 -6.14
C LYS A 92 14.87 12.69 -6.31
N ARG A 93 15.38 12.56 -7.54
CA ARG A 93 16.84 12.48 -7.79
C ARG A 93 17.55 13.78 -7.44
N LEU A 94 16.97 14.95 -7.76
CA LEU A 94 17.53 16.25 -7.37
C LEU A 94 17.58 16.42 -5.84
N LEU A 95 16.51 16.03 -5.14
CA LEU A 95 16.44 16.04 -3.67
C LEU A 95 17.49 15.12 -3.05
N ARG A 96 17.74 13.95 -3.65
CA ARG A 96 18.81 13.04 -3.21
C ARG A 96 20.18 13.68 -3.35
N THR A 97 20.49 14.28 -4.50
CA THR A 97 21.75 15.01 -4.70
C THR A 97 21.91 16.15 -3.68
N ARG A 98 20.83 16.88 -3.38
CA ARG A 98 20.87 17.92 -2.35
C ARG A 98 21.12 17.35 -0.96
N ALA A 99 20.49 16.23 -0.62
CA ALA A 99 20.69 15.56 0.67
C ALA A 99 22.13 15.04 0.84
N GLU A 100 22.74 14.54 -0.23
CA GLU A 100 24.17 14.14 -0.25
C GLU A 100 25.09 15.35 -0.01
N GLN A 101 24.81 16.50 -0.62
CA GLN A 101 25.57 17.74 -0.39
C GLN A 101 25.45 18.27 1.04
N LEU A 102 24.33 17.98 1.70
CA LEU A 102 24.06 18.35 3.10
C LEU A 102 24.51 17.28 4.10
N ASP A 103 25.07 16.15 3.62
CA ASP A 103 25.48 15.01 4.45
C ASP A 103 24.36 14.54 5.41
N LEU A 104 23.12 14.47 4.91
CA LEU A 104 21.98 14.06 5.72
C LEU A 104 22.02 12.57 6.09
N GLY A 105 22.67 11.75 5.24
CA GLY A 105 22.91 10.33 5.46
C GLY A 105 21.64 9.57 5.87
N GLU A 106 21.77 8.79 6.93
CA GLU A 106 20.72 7.88 7.42
C GLU A 106 19.52 8.60 8.06
N ARG A 107 19.59 9.93 8.26
CA ARG A 107 18.50 10.75 8.78
C ARG A 107 17.44 11.09 7.72
N LEU A 108 17.70 10.82 6.45
CA LEU A 108 16.72 10.96 5.37
C LEU A 108 16.38 9.58 4.81
N LEU A 109 15.09 9.24 4.84
CA LEU A 109 14.53 8.07 4.16
C LEU A 109 13.64 8.55 3.03
N MET A 110 13.82 7.98 1.84
CA MET A 110 13.00 8.28 0.67
C MET A 110 12.43 7.00 0.07
N TYR A 111 11.13 6.82 -0.03
CA TYR A 111 10.52 5.57 -0.52
C TYR A 111 9.10 5.82 -1.07
N PRO A 112 8.55 4.96 -1.93
CA PRO A 112 7.15 5.07 -2.35
C PRO A 112 6.18 4.70 -1.20
N GLY A 113 5.01 5.35 -1.17
CA GLY A 113 4.03 5.26 -0.09
C GLY A 113 3.59 6.65 0.38
N ALA A 114 2.41 6.74 0.98
CA ALA A 114 1.87 8.00 1.48
C ALA A 114 1.01 7.77 2.72
N ASP A 115 0.00 6.92 2.59
CA ASP A 115 -1.05 6.77 3.61
C ASP A 115 -0.55 6.04 4.86
N GLU A 116 0.45 5.18 4.73
CA GLU A 116 1.03 4.40 5.81
C GLU A 116 2.06 5.18 6.64
N VAL A 117 2.59 6.29 6.12
CA VAL A 117 3.70 7.02 6.74
C VAL A 117 3.36 7.45 8.17
N GLY A 118 2.13 7.89 8.42
CA GLY A 118 1.64 8.22 9.76
C GLY A 118 1.69 7.03 10.72
N CYS A 119 1.24 5.86 10.27
CA CYS A 119 1.27 4.61 11.03
C CYS A 119 2.71 4.15 11.32
N VAL A 120 3.61 4.27 10.33
CA VAL A 120 5.03 3.90 10.45
C VAL A 120 5.74 4.80 11.47
N LEU A 121 5.50 6.12 11.44
CA LEU A 121 6.08 7.04 12.43
C LEU A 121 5.49 6.85 13.83
N LEU A 122 4.21 6.47 13.95
CA LEU A 122 3.62 6.07 15.23
C LEU A 122 4.26 4.79 15.77
N ALA A 123 4.50 3.80 14.91
CA ALA A 123 5.20 2.57 15.28
C ALA A 123 6.64 2.86 15.75
N ARG A 124 7.32 3.81 15.11
CA ARG A 124 8.61 4.31 15.56
C ARG A 124 8.55 4.86 16.98
N LEU A 125 7.59 5.75 17.25
CA LEU A 125 7.39 6.32 18.58
C LEU A 125 7.14 5.23 19.64
N ILE A 126 6.31 4.25 19.32
CA ILE A 126 6.03 3.09 20.20
C ILE A 126 7.34 2.33 20.51
N ASN A 127 8.14 2.04 19.48
CA ASN A 127 9.40 1.31 19.64
C ASN A 127 10.42 2.11 20.49
N GLU A 128 10.53 3.43 20.25
CA GLU A 128 11.40 4.33 21.01
C GLU A 128 10.98 4.41 22.48
N GLN A 129 9.68 4.56 22.77
CA GLN A 129 9.16 4.59 24.15
C GLN A 129 9.36 3.27 24.89
N SER A 130 9.29 2.15 24.18
CA SER A 130 9.57 0.82 24.73
C SER A 130 11.07 0.49 24.81
N GLY A 131 11.96 1.34 24.28
CA GLY A 131 13.40 1.08 24.21
C GLY A 131 13.75 -0.14 23.37
N GLN A 132 12.94 -0.47 22.36
CA GLN A 132 13.12 -1.65 21.51
C GLN A 132 13.52 -1.27 20.09
N THR A 133 14.26 -2.16 19.43
CA THR A 133 14.58 -2.08 17.99
C THR A 133 14.16 -3.39 17.35
N PRO A 134 12.88 -3.51 16.94
CA PRO A 134 12.35 -4.75 16.38
C PRO A 134 13.18 -5.24 15.20
N SER A 135 13.48 -6.53 15.20
CA SER A 135 14.17 -7.19 14.11
C SER A 135 13.20 -7.89 13.15
N PHE A 136 13.45 -7.72 11.86
CA PHE A 136 12.63 -8.27 10.78
C PHE A 136 13.48 -9.18 9.88
N ASP A 137 12.92 -10.32 9.51
CA ASP A 137 13.40 -11.22 8.45
C ASP A 137 12.42 -11.13 7.27
N ALA A 138 12.85 -10.58 6.14
CA ALA A 138 11.99 -10.39 4.96
C ALA A 138 12.07 -11.60 4.03
N VAL A 139 10.93 -12.25 3.81
CA VAL A 139 10.79 -13.48 3.01
C VAL A 139 9.90 -13.20 1.80
N TYR A 140 10.50 -13.14 0.62
CA TYR A 140 9.75 -12.95 -0.63
C TYR A 140 9.28 -14.30 -1.16
N LEU A 141 7.98 -14.43 -1.40
CA LEU A 141 7.38 -15.72 -1.77
C LEU A 141 7.86 -16.22 -3.14
N ILE A 142 8.10 -15.31 -4.07
CA ILE A 142 8.51 -15.61 -5.44
C ILE A 142 9.98 -15.22 -5.64
N PRO A 143 10.83 -16.11 -6.16
CA PRO A 143 12.23 -15.80 -6.46
C PRO A 143 12.37 -14.60 -7.40
N GLY A 144 13.21 -13.63 -7.04
CA GLY A 144 13.44 -12.40 -7.81
C GLY A 144 12.32 -11.36 -7.69
N GLY A 145 11.22 -11.68 -6.99
CA GLY A 145 10.11 -10.75 -6.79
C GLY A 145 10.48 -9.52 -5.97
N ASP A 146 11.54 -9.62 -5.16
CA ASP A 146 12.13 -8.53 -4.39
C ASP A 146 12.70 -7.39 -5.25
N GLN A 147 13.00 -7.67 -6.52
CA GLN A 147 13.53 -6.72 -7.49
C GLN A 147 12.45 -6.06 -8.37
N ILE A 148 11.20 -6.51 -8.25
CA ILE A 148 10.09 -5.96 -9.04
C ILE A 148 9.66 -4.63 -8.43
N THR A 149 9.47 -3.63 -9.29
CA THR A 149 8.85 -2.35 -8.92
C THR A 149 7.34 -2.50 -9.11
N ALA A 150 6.57 -2.22 -8.06
CA ALA A 150 5.11 -2.30 -8.14
C ALA A 150 4.53 -1.18 -9.00
N ALA A 151 3.27 -1.35 -9.42
CA ALA A 151 2.49 -0.25 -9.96
C ALA A 151 2.48 0.93 -8.97
N PHE A 152 2.49 2.16 -9.50
CA PHE A 152 2.51 3.41 -8.72
C PHE A 152 3.78 3.62 -7.87
N GLU A 153 4.85 2.87 -8.15
CA GLU A 153 6.13 2.98 -7.44
C GLU A 153 7.32 3.29 -8.35
N ASP A 154 8.44 3.71 -7.75
CA ASP A 154 9.66 4.13 -8.45
C ASP A 154 10.93 3.40 -7.96
N SER A 155 10.76 2.34 -7.16
CA SER A 155 11.86 1.51 -6.70
C SER A 155 11.44 0.06 -6.48
N PRO A 156 12.38 -0.90 -6.55
CA PRO A 156 12.10 -2.28 -6.19
C PRO A 156 11.49 -2.42 -4.81
N VAL A 157 10.57 -3.38 -4.65
CA VAL A 157 9.87 -3.62 -3.39
C VAL A 157 10.81 -3.86 -2.22
N SER A 158 11.99 -4.46 -2.46
CA SER A 158 13.02 -4.66 -1.43
C SER A 158 13.53 -3.36 -0.80
N ILE A 159 13.65 -2.30 -1.59
CA ILE A 159 14.07 -0.98 -1.11
C ILE A 159 12.96 -0.35 -0.26
N THR A 160 11.70 -0.53 -0.64
CA THR A 160 10.53 -0.07 0.14
C THR A 160 10.49 -0.78 1.50
N VAL A 161 10.63 -2.11 1.51
CA VAL A 161 10.68 -2.93 2.75
C VAL A 161 11.79 -2.46 3.67
N GLU A 162 13.03 -2.37 3.18
CA GLU A 162 14.18 -1.95 3.99
C GLU A 162 13.96 -0.58 4.62
N ARG A 163 13.55 0.40 3.81
CA ARG A 163 13.41 1.79 4.26
C ARG A 163 12.26 1.98 5.23
N GLN A 164 11.13 1.31 5.03
CA GLN A 164 10.00 1.41 5.96
C GLN A 164 10.26 0.70 7.29
N ILE A 165 11.00 -0.43 7.29
CA ILE A 165 11.48 -1.06 8.53
C ILE A 165 12.35 -0.08 9.31
N ARG A 166 13.28 0.61 8.63
CA ARG A 166 14.12 1.64 9.24
C ARG A 166 13.32 2.85 9.74
N ALA A 167 12.32 3.29 8.97
CA ALA A 167 11.44 4.38 9.34
C ALA A 167 10.69 4.07 10.65
N ALA A 168 10.20 2.83 10.80
CA ALA A 168 9.57 2.32 12.02
C ALA A 168 10.56 2.13 13.20
N GLY A 169 11.86 2.42 13.03
CA GLY A 169 12.87 2.20 14.06
C GLY A 169 13.26 0.72 14.25
N GLY A 170 12.95 -0.12 13.27
CA GLY A 170 13.36 -1.52 13.22
C GLY A 170 14.68 -1.73 12.47
N LYS A 171 15.09 -3.00 12.38
CA LYS A 171 16.27 -3.44 11.63
C LYS A 171 15.97 -4.71 10.84
N LEU A 172 16.46 -4.76 9.61
CA LEU A 172 16.46 -5.97 8.80
C LEU A 172 17.63 -6.86 9.25
N ILE A 173 17.38 -8.16 9.44
CA ILE A 173 18.41 -9.14 9.79
C ILE A 173 18.32 -10.35 8.86
N THR A 174 19.45 -11.00 8.62
CA THR A 174 19.53 -12.32 7.99
C THR A 174 20.15 -13.32 8.96
N ASP A 175 19.86 -14.61 8.76
CA ASP A 175 20.58 -15.72 9.41
C ASP A 175 20.45 -15.81 10.95
N LYS A 176 19.45 -15.13 11.51
CA LYS A 176 19.08 -15.18 12.93
C LYS A 176 17.55 -15.24 13.05
N VAL A 177 17.08 -15.71 14.20
CA VAL A 177 15.65 -15.62 14.53
C VAL A 177 15.29 -14.15 14.76
N ALA A 178 14.53 -13.58 13.84
CA ALA A 178 13.97 -12.24 13.95
C ALA A 178 12.75 -12.21 14.89
N ASP A 179 12.43 -11.03 15.41
CA ASP A 179 11.21 -10.82 16.20
C ASP A 179 9.95 -11.02 15.35
N ILE A 180 10.03 -10.63 14.06
CA ILE A 180 8.98 -10.72 13.06
C ILE A 180 9.56 -11.30 11.77
N ARG A 181 8.90 -12.32 11.22
CA ARG A 181 9.13 -12.77 9.83
C ARG A 181 8.07 -12.12 8.96
N LEU A 182 8.52 -11.21 8.09
CA LEU A 182 7.69 -10.47 7.16
C LEU A 182 7.68 -11.24 5.84
N PHE A 183 6.57 -11.90 5.54
CA PHE A 183 6.33 -12.55 4.27
C PHE A 183 5.77 -11.54 3.28
N ILE A 184 6.31 -11.51 2.07
CA ILE A 184 5.91 -10.58 1.01
C ILE A 184 5.48 -11.38 -0.20
N ASN A 185 4.21 -11.30 -0.59
CA ASN A 185 3.76 -11.73 -1.91
C ASN A 185 4.11 -10.61 -2.89
N PRO A 186 5.20 -10.74 -3.66
CA PRO A 186 5.76 -9.63 -4.40
C PRO A 186 4.86 -9.25 -5.60
N PRO A 187 5.04 -8.04 -6.16
CA PRO A 187 4.28 -7.60 -7.35
C PRO A 187 4.47 -8.59 -8.50
N LEU A 188 3.40 -8.88 -9.23
CA LEU A 188 3.48 -9.77 -10.39
C LEU A 188 4.23 -9.12 -11.55
N SER A 189 3.96 -7.83 -11.76
CA SER A 189 4.63 -6.98 -12.73
C SER A 189 4.39 -5.50 -12.40
N PRO A 190 5.13 -4.57 -13.04
CA PRO A 190 4.90 -3.13 -12.89
C PRO A 190 3.51 -2.66 -13.32
N GLU A 191 2.77 -3.46 -14.12
CA GLU A 191 1.44 -3.14 -14.65
C GLU A 191 0.30 -3.78 -13.84
N ALA A 192 0.59 -4.42 -12.71
CA ALA A 192 -0.40 -5.05 -11.84
C ALA A 192 -1.19 -4.02 -10.99
N GLU A 193 -1.79 -3.02 -11.66
CA GLU A 193 -2.52 -1.91 -11.05
C GLU A 193 -3.87 -2.33 -10.44
N TRP A 194 -4.45 -3.40 -10.96
CA TRP A 194 -5.78 -3.88 -10.59
C TRP A 194 -5.78 -5.39 -10.43
N ILE A 195 -6.48 -5.85 -9.41
CA ILE A 195 -6.78 -7.25 -9.21
C ILE A 195 -7.46 -7.83 -10.46
N ARG A 196 -6.99 -9.00 -10.87
CA ARG A 196 -7.66 -9.84 -11.87
C ARG A 196 -7.63 -11.30 -11.45
N ASP A 197 -8.46 -12.09 -12.13
CA ASP A 197 -8.34 -13.54 -12.08
C ASP A 197 -7.12 -14.01 -12.86
N TYR A 198 -6.53 -15.10 -12.37
CA TYR A 198 -5.42 -15.78 -13.00
C TYR A 198 -5.91 -16.81 -14.00
N THR A 199 -5.16 -17.01 -15.08
CA THR A 199 -5.40 -18.16 -15.96
C THR A 199 -5.00 -19.46 -15.22
N PRO A 200 -5.52 -20.62 -15.64
CA PRO A 200 -5.10 -21.91 -15.08
C PRO A 200 -3.58 -22.12 -15.11
N GLU A 201 -2.91 -21.67 -16.18
CA GLU A 201 -1.46 -21.76 -16.34
C GLU A 201 -0.71 -20.87 -15.34
N GLU A 202 -1.18 -19.64 -15.12
CA GLU A 202 -0.62 -18.73 -14.10
C GLU A 202 -0.78 -19.33 -12.70
N CYS A 203 -1.98 -19.84 -12.39
CA CYS A 203 -2.22 -20.54 -11.13
C CYS A 203 -1.25 -21.71 -10.93
N GLN A 204 -1.06 -22.55 -11.96
CA GLN A 204 -0.16 -23.70 -11.91
C GLN A 204 1.30 -23.30 -11.74
N ALA A 205 1.76 -22.25 -12.43
CA ALA A 205 3.14 -21.78 -12.35
C ALA A 205 3.47 -21.21 -10.96
N ARG A 206 2.51 -20.56 -10.32
CA ARG A 206 2.68 -19.94 -8.99
C ARG A 206 2.52 -20.94 -7.84
N TRP A 207 1.73 -22.00 -8.03
CA TRP A 207 1.35 -22.94 -6.98
C TRP A 207 2.52 -23.45 -6.11
N PRO A 208 3.66 -23.93 -6.66
CA PRO A 208 4.73 -24.49 -5.83
C PRO A 208 5.33 -23.46 -4.86
N TYR A 209 5.39 -22.19 -5.26
CA TYR A 209 5.93 -21.12 -4.44
C TYR A 209 4.94 -20.72 -3.34
N LEU A 210 3.65 -20.63 -3.67
CA LEU A 210 2.60 -20.33 -2.70
C LEU A 210 2.47 -21.46 -1.66
N GLU A 211 2.51 -22.72 -2.10
CA GLU A 211 2.47 -23.88 -1.20
C GLU A 211 3.68 -23.90 -0.25
N ALA A 212 4.89 -23.67 -0.76
CA ALA A 212 6.09 -23.56 0.07
C ALA A 212 6.00 -22.39 1.08
N ALA A 213 5.45 -21.25 0.65
CA ALA A 213 5.24 -20.10 1.52
C ALA A 213 4.28 -20.42 2.67
N VAL A 214 3.15 -21.06 2.39
CA VAL A 214 2.17 -21.44 3.43
C VAL A 214 2.80 -22.41 4.44
N GLN A 215 3.56 -23.40 3.97
CA GLN A 215 4.29 -24.33 4.85
C GLN A 215 5.30 -23.60 5.75
N GLU A 216 6.00 -22.61 5.20
CA GLU A 216 6.98 -21.82 5.94
C GLU A 216 6.32 -20.90 6.99
N ILE A 217 5.16 -20.32 6.67
CA ILE A 217 4.33 -19.56 7.61
C ILE A 217 3.83 -20.49 8.73
N GLN A 218 3.30 -21.67 8.38
CA GLN A 218 2.87 -22.68 9.35
C GLN A 218 4.00 -23.05 10.31
N ARG A 219 5.21 -23.30 9.78
CA ARG A 219 6.39 -23.62 10.59
C ARG A 219 6.79 -22.47 11.51
N SER A 220 6.70 -21.23 11.03
CA SER A 220 7.01 -20.04 11.84
C SER A 220 6.04 -19.93 13.01
N LEU A 221 4.73 -20.05 12.76
CA LEU A 221 3.70 -20.02 13.79
C LEU A 221 3.83 -21.18 14.79
N ALA A 222 4.11 -22.40 14.31
CA ALA A 222 4.29 -23.58 15.16
C ALA A 222 5.53 -23.48 16.08
N THR A 223 6.50 -22.64 15.72
CA THR A 223 7.69 -22.35 16.54
C THR A 223 7.57 -21.06 17.34
N HIS A 224 6.35 -20.51 17.47
CA HIS A 224 6.03 -19.26 18.17
C HIS A 224 6.75 -18.02 17.60
N GLN A 225 7.23 -18.08 16.36
CA GLN A 225 7.68 -16.90 15.65
C GLN A 225 6.48 -16.12 15.12
N ARG A 226 6.57 -14.78 15.16
CA ARG A 226 5.54 -13.91 14.60
C ARG A 226 5.67 -13.88 13.08
N ALA A 227 4.60 -14.24 12.39
CA ALA A 227 4.50 -14.13 10.95
C ALA A 227 3.58 -12.97 10.58
N ALA A 228 4.08 -12.04 9.78
CA ALA A 228 3.31 -10.93 9.22
C ALA A 228 3.33 -11.03 7.70
N MET A 229 2.28 -10.58 7.02
CA MET A 229 2.11 -10.78 5.58
C MET A 229 1.75 -9.49 4.86
N ALA A 230 2.60 -9.07 3.93
CA ALA A 230 2.34 -7.99 2.98
C ALA A 230 1.98 -8.61 1.62
N ASP A 231 0.74 -8.43 1.19
CA ASP A 231 0.25 -8.93 -0.09
C ASP A 231 0.25 -7.81 -1.13
N VAL A 232 1.29 -7.78 -1.96
CA VAL A 232 1.52 -6.70 -2.93
C VAL A 232 1.60 -7.22 -4.36
N ALA A 233 1.01 -8.40 -4.64
CA ALA A 233 0.95 -8.98 -5.98
C ALA A 233 0.20 -8.08 -6.97
N HIS A 234 -0.82 -7.38 -6.47
CA HIS A 234 -1.56 -6.34 -7.17
C HIS A 234 -1.66 -5.10 -6.28
N SER A 235 -1.93 -3.95 -6.89
CA SER A 235 -2.49 -2.82 -6.14
C SER A 235 -3.98 -3.03 -5.89
N ASN A 236 -4.49 -2.40 -4.84
CA ASN A 236 -5.91 -2.31 -4.49
C ASN A 236 -6.60 -3.65 -4.21
N GLY A 237 -5.98 -4.54 -3.44
CA GLY A 237 -6.64 -5.68 -2.79
C GLY A 237 -5.85 -7.00 -2.85
N ALA A 238 -6.41 -8.00 -2.20
CA ALA A 238 -5.74 -9.27 -1.93
C ALA A 238 -5.62 -10.22 -3.15
N ASP A 239 -4.52 -10.97 -3.20
CA ASP A 239 -4.33 -12.11 -4.08
C ASP A 239 -5.25 -13.27 -3.70
N GLY A 240 -6.27 -13.52 -4.52
CA GLY A 240 -7.25 -14.56 -4.24
C GLY A 240 -6.68 -15.98 -4.14
N GLN A 241 -5.63 -16.31 -4.90
CA GLN A 241 -5.05 -17.65 -4.91
C GLN A 241 -4.28 -17.92 -3.59
N LEU A 242 -3.43 -16.97 -3.18
CA LEU A 242 -2.70 -17.01 -1.93
C LEU A 242 -3.66 -17.04 -0.74
N LEU A 243 -4.63 -16.12 -0.68
CA LEU A 243 -5.52 -16.01 0.47
C LEU A 243 -6.43 -17.22 0.63
N SER A 244 -6.85 -17.85 -0.47
CA SER A 244 -7.59 -19.12 -0.41
C SER A 244 -6.73 -20.24 0.20
N LEU A 245 -5.45 -20.31 -0.18
CA LEU A 245 -4.52 -21.30 0.35
C LEU A 245 -4.17 -21.05 1.83
N LEU A 246 -4.00 -19.78 2.21
CA LEU A 246 -3.81 -19.39 3.60
C LEU A 246 -5.03 -19.76 4.44
N ASP A 247 -6.24 -19.37 4.02
CA ASP A 247 -7.48 -19.68 4.74
C ASP A 247 -7.72 -21.20 4.85
N GLU A 248 -7.35 -22.00 3.84
CA GLU A 248 -7.47 -23.46 3.94
C GLU A 248 -6.55 -24.06 5.01
N HIS A 249 -5.30 -23.59 5.09
CA HIS A 249 -4.24 -24.28 5.83
C HIS A 249 -3.79 -23.60 7.13
N LEU A 250 -4.22 -22.37 7.37
CA LEU A 250 -3.81 -21.56 8.51
C LEU A 250 -5.00 -20.96 9.24
N PRO A 251 -4.94 -20.84 10.57
CA PRO A 251 -5.78 -19.90 11.30
C PRO A 251 -5.29 -18.47 11.03
N LEU A 252 -6.01 -17.71 10.19
CA LEU A 252 -5.61 -16.36 9.76
C LEU A 252 -5.45 -15.39 10.95
N CYS A 253 -6.22 -15.58 12.02
CA CYS A 253 -6.12 -14.78 13.26
C CYS A 253 -4.80 -14.94 14.02
N ASN A 254 -3.98 -15.95 13.67
CA ASN A 254 -2.65 -16.15 14.26
C ASN A 254 -1.55 -15.34 13.54
N LEU A 255 -1.85 -14.72 12.39
CA LEU A 255 -0.92 -13.76 11.79
C LEU A 255 -0.79 -12.53 12.70
N THR A 256 0.41 -11.98 12.76
CA THR A 256 0.71 -10.77 13.52
C THR A 256 0.14 -9.52 12.85
N ALA A 257 0.19 -9.50 11.52
CA ALA A 257 -0.35 -8.44 10.69
C ALA A 257 -0.61 -8.98 9.28
N TYR A 258 -1.60 -8.41 8.60
CA TYR A 258 -1.89 -8.65 7.20
C TYR A 258 -2.36 -7.34 6.56
N ALA A 259 -1.93 -7.07 5.33
CA ALA A 259 -2.56 -6.06 4.49
C ALA A 259 -2.32 -6.40 3.01
N GLY A 260 -3.18 -5.86 2.16
CA GLY A 260 -3.07 -5.93 0.70
C GLY A 260 -3.84 -4.81 0.02
N TRP A 261 -3.76 -3.59 0.53
CA TRP A 261 -4.56 -2.44 0.09
C TRP A 261 -3.75 -1.38 -0.63
N ASN A 262 -4.41 -0.63 -1.52
CA ASN A 262 -3.84 0.51 -2.23
C ASN A 262 -2.51 0.16 -2.95
N THR A 263 -1.40 0.85 -2.68
CA THR A 263 -0.09 0.58 -3.28
C THR A 263 0.76 -0.37 -2.43
N ALA A 264 1.87 -0.86 -2.99
CA ALA A 264 2.75 -1.77 -2.24
C ALA A 264 3.37 -1.09 -1.01
N GLY A 265 3.78 0.17 -1.11
CA GLY A 265 4.30 0.98 -0.01
C GLY A 265 3.29 1.14 1.11
N ASN A 266 2.03 1.45 0.78
CA ASN A 266 0.96 1.58 1.77
C ASN A 266 0.73 0.25 2.50
N THR A 267 0.67 -0.86 1.75
CA THR A 267 0.53 -2.21 2.31
C THR A 267 1.68 -2.59 3.23
N ILE A 268 2.93 -2.46 2.76
CA ILE A 268 4.12 -2.88 3.50
C ILE A 268 4.24 -2.10 4.81
N GLY A 269 4.01 -0.79 4.79
CA GLY A 269 4.17 0.03 5.99
C GLY A 269 3.03 -0.17 6.97
N THR A 270 1.82 -0.48 6.50
CA THR A 270 0.70 -0.92 7.35
C THR A 270 1.06 -2.20 8.11
N VAL A 271 1.62 -3.19 7.41
CA VAL A 271 2.03 -4.47 8.02
C VAL A 271 3.16 -4.28 9.02
N ILE A 272 4.18 -3.48 8.67
CA ILE A 272 5.29 -3.15 9.57
C ILE A 272 4.78 -2.43 10.83
N ALA A 273 3.95 -1.41 10.66
CA ALA A 273 3.42 -0.62 11.77
C ALA A 273 2.57 -1.47 12.72
N GLN A 274 1.64 -2.26 12.18
CA GLN A 274 0.84 -3.18 12.98
C GLN A 274 1.72 -4.19 13.71
N SER A 275 2.73 -4.74 13.03
CA SER A 275 3.64 -5.73 13.64
C SER A 275 4.45 -5.14 14.81
N CYS A 276 4.94 -3.90 14.68
CA CYS A 276 5.60 -3.21 15.80
C CYS A 276 4.64 -2.98 16.98
N ALA A 277 3.41 -2.54 16.72
CA ALA A 277 2.40 -2.39 17.77
C ALA A 277 2.03 -3.72 18.43
N ALA A 278 1.99 -4.82 17.67
CA ALA A 278 1.70 -6.15 18.17
C ALA A 278 2.79 -6.67 19.14
N LEU A 279 4.06 -6.31 18.92
CA LEU A 279 5.15 -6.63 19.86
C LEU A 279 4.95 -6.00 21.24
N GLN A 280 4.30 -4.83 21.31
CA GLN A 280 4.03 -4.09 22.55
C GLN A 280 2.63 -4.32 23.12
N SER A 281 1.86 -5.26 22.56
CA SER A 281 0.49 -5.53 22.98
C SER A 281 0.45 -6.49 24.18
N HIS A 282 0.42 -5.91 25.39
CA HIS A 282 0.54 -6.65 26.66
C HIS A 282 -0.77 -6.78 27.44
N THR A 283 -1.74 -5.90 27.19
CA THR A 283 -3.07 -5.93 27.83
C THR A 283 -4.10 -6.63 26.95
N ASP A 284 -5.23 -7.05 27.54
CA ASP A 284 -6.35 -7.63 26.78
C ASP A 284 -6.95 -6.63 25.79
N GLU A 285 -7.03 -5.36 26.18
CA GLU A 285 -7.51 -4.28 25.31
C GLU A 285 -6.61 -4.10 24.08
N GLN A 286 -5.29 -4.08 24.26
CA GLN A 286 -4.34 -3.98 23.16
C GLN A 286 -4.40 -5.22 22.25
N ARG A 287 -4.48 -6.42 22.83
CA ARG A 287 -4.65 -7.66 22.05
C ARG A 287 -5.96 -7.66 21.27
N HIS A 288 -7.04 -7.16 21.86
CA HIS A 288 -8.32 -7.00 21.18
C HIS A 288 -8.21 -6.00 20.02
N ALA A 289 -7.58 -4.85 20.22
CA ALA A 289 -7.34 -3.86 19.17
C ALA A 289 -6.50 -4.44 18.01
N GLN A 290 -5.49 -5.26 18.30
CA GLN A 290 -4.71 -5.98 17.28
C GLN A 290 -5.57 -6.92 16.46
N GLN A 291 -6.40 -7.73 17.12
CA GLN A 291 -7.31 -8.68 16.45
C GLN A 291 -8.41 -7.94 15.67
N TYR A 292 -8.92 -6.83 16.19
CA TYR A 292 -9.86 -5.95 15.49
C TYR A 292 -9.24 -5.43 14.19
N PHE A 293 -8.03 -4.86 14.27
CA PHE A 293 -7.39 -4.27 13.09
C PHE A 293 -7.01 -5.35 12.06
N LEU A 294 -6.53 -6.51 12.50
CA LEU A 294 -6.29 -7.66 11.62
C LEU A 294 -7.57 -8.11 10.91
N ALA A 295 -8.67 -8.30 11.65
CA ALA A 295 -9.96 -8.67 11.06
C ALA A 295 -10.46 -7.62 10.07
N HIS A 296 -10.29 -6.33 10.40
CA HIS A 296 -10.66 -5.21 9.53
C HIS A 296 -9.89 -5.27 8.20
N ARG A 297 -8.57 -5.50 8.23
CA ARG A 297 -7.75 -5.68 7.01
C ARG A 297 -8.19 -6.87 6.16
N PHE A 298 -8.53 -8.01 6.75
CA PHE A 298 -9.07 -9.13 5.97
C PHE A 298 -10.43 -8.82 5.34
N VAL A 299 -11.32 -8.14 6.07
CA VAL A 299 -12.64 -7.77 5.53
C VAL A 299 -12.51 -6.72 4.42
N GLU A 300 -11.68 -5.70 4.60
CA GLU A 300 -11.49 -4.67 3.58
C GLU A 300 -10.66 -5.17 2.39
N ASP A 301 -9.45 -5.67 2.63
CA ASP A 301 -8.47 -5.93 1.57
C ASP A 301 -8.83 -7.22 0.82
N TRP A 302 -9.39 -8.22 1.51
CA TRP A 302 -9.78 -9.50 0.91
C TRP A 302 -11.28 -9.64 0.65
N ALA A 303 -12.19 -9.30 1.56
CA ALA A 303 -13.61 -9.42 1.22
C ALA A 303 -14.06 -8.31 0.25
N TYR A 304 -13.73 -7.05 0.56
CA TYR A 304 -14.21 -5.91 -0.21
C TYR A 304 -13.45 -5.72 -1.52
N GLN A 305 -12.15 -5.42 -1.43
CA GLN A 305 -11.37 -5.04 -2.61
C GLN A 305 -11.27 -6.16 -3.64
N ARG A 306 -11.11 -7.41 -3.20
CA ARG A 306 -11.04 -8.57 -4.12
C ARG A 306 -12.38 -8.95 -4.74
N PHE A 307 -13.48 -8.86 -3.99
CA PHE A 307 -14.76 -9.42 -4.44
C PHE A 307 -15.89 -8.39 -4.45
N VAL A 308 -16.30 -7.88 -3.27
CA VAL A 308 -17.55 -7.12 -3.14
C VAL A 308 -17.53 -5.85 -3.97
N ARG A 309 -16.37 -5.22 -4.18
CA ARG A 309 -16.25 -4.04 -5.03
C ARG A 309 -16.66 -4.31 -6.47
N GLN A 310 -16.17 -5.40 -7.07
CA GLN A 310 -16.55 -5.79 -8.43
C GLN A 310 -18.02 -6.21 -8.51
N GLU A 311 -18.52 -6.91 -7.48
CA GLU A 311 -19.93 -7.26 -7.39
C GLU A 311 -20.82 -6.00 -7.28
N ALA A 312 -20.37 -4.98 -6.55
CA ALA A 312 -21.06 -3.70 -6.41
C ALA A 312 -21.09 -2.94 -7.74
N HIS A 313 -19.98 -2.92 -8.50
CA HIS A 313 -19.96 -2.36 -9.86
C HIS A 313 -20.99 -3.04 -10.76
N GLY A 314 -21.04 -4.38 -10.76
CA GLY A 314 -22.00 -5.14 -11.56
C GLY A 314 -23.45 -4.88 -11.13
N TRP A 315 -23.70 -4.80 -9.82
CA TRP A 315 -25.02 -4.47 -9.28
C TRP A 315 -25.45 -3.04 -9.68
N LEU A 316 -24.59 -2.04 -9.49
CA LEU A 316 -24.84 -0.65 -9.88
C LEU A 316 -25.10 -0.50 -11.38
N GLU A 317 -24.32 -1.19 -12.22
CA GLU A 317 -24.45 -1.13 -13.68
C GLU A 317 -25.82 -1.68 -14.13
N GLN A 318 -26.28 -2.77 -13.50
CA GLN A 318 -27.59 -3.36 -13.77
C GLN A 318 -28.76 -2.49 -13.28
N HIS A 319 -28.61 -1.79 -12.15
CA HIS A 319 -29.71 -1.04 -11.51
C HIS A 319 -29.79 0.41 -11.98
N THR A 320 -28.66 1.01 -12.37
CA THR A 320 -28.55 2.45 -12.67
C THR A 320 -27.85 2.78 -13.97
N GLY A 321 -27.25 1.79 -14.64
CA GLY A 321 -26.44 2.01 -15.85
C GLY A 321 -25.09 2.69 -15.59
N GLN A 322 -24.69 2.86 -14.33
CA GLN A 322 -23.42 3.46 -13.91
C GLN A 322 -22.67 2.47 -13.01
N ARG A 323 -21.33 2.56 -12.96
CA ARG A 323 -20.51 1.70 -12.09
C ARG A 323 -20.23 2.30 -10.71
N GLU A 324 -20.52 3.58 -10.53
CA GLU A 324 -20.35 4.30 -9.28
C GLU A 324 -21.70 4.77 -8.74
N PRO A 325 -21.85 4.91 -7.41
CA PRO A 325 -23.09 5.40 -6.84
C PRO A 325 -23.31 6.88 -7.14
N THR A 326 -24.57 7.25 -7.25
CA THR A 326 -25.03 8.64 -7.29
C THR A 326 -25.56 9.04 -5.92
N SER A 327 -25.81 10.33 -5.71
CA SER A 327 -26.46 10.81 -4.48
C SER A 327 -27.82 10.15 -4.19
N GLU A 328 -28.51 9.66 -5.23
CA GLU A 328 -29.85 9.06 -5.11
C GLU A 328 -29.80 7.61 -4.62
N ASN A 329 -28.81 6.83 -5.06
CA ASN A 329 -28.69 5.41 -4.71
C ASN A 329 -27.65 5.12 -3.62
N LEU A 330 -26.88 6.12 -3.16
CA LEU A 330 -25.75 5.94 -2.24
C LEU A 330 -26.12 5.17 -0.96
N ALA A 331 -27.28 5.44 -0.37
CA ALA A 331 -27.73 4.75 0.84
C ALA A 331 -28.04 3.27 0.58
N GLU A 332 -28.69 2.96 -0.55
CA GLU A 332 -28.98 1.60 -0.97
C GLU A 332 -27.69 0.84 -1.30
N THR A 333 -26.76 1.47 -2.03
CA THR A 333 -25.44 0.91 -2.33
C THR A 333 -24.68 0.55 -1.05
N ARG A 334 -24.69 1.44 -0.04
CA ARG A 334 -24.03 1.17 1.25
C ARG A 334 -24.65 -0.03 1.96
N GLN A 335 -25.98 -0.08 2.03
CA GLN A 335 -26.69 -1.20 2.65
C GLN A 335 -26.40 -2.53 1.92
N TRP A 336 -26.35 -2.48 0.59
CA TRP A 336 -26.06 -3.65 -0.22
C TRP A 336 -24.63 -4.17 0.02
N ILE A 337 -23.63 -3.29 0.02
CA ILE A 337 -22.24 -3.65 0.31
C ILE A 337 -22.12 -4.18 1.75
N GLU A 338 -22.80 -3.56 2.72
CA GLU A 338 -22.74 -3.96 4.13
C GLU A 338 -23.24 -5.39 4.30
N GLN A 339 -24.36 -5.73 3.66
CA GLN A 339 -24.89 -7.09 3.69
C GLN A 339 -23.92 -8.09 3.05
N ARG A 340 -23.30 -7.76 1.91
CA ARG A 340 -22.34 -8.64 1.24
C ARG A 340 -21.08 -8.87 2.08
N LEU A 341 -20.56 -7.83 2.72
CA LEU A 341 -19.42 -7.97 3.63
C LEU A 341 -19.79 -8.76 4.87
N GLN A 342 -21.00 -8.57 5.41
CA GLN A 342 -21.50 -9.33 6.55
C GLN A 342 -21.60 -10.83 6.25
N ASP A 343 -22.06 -11.20 5.04
CA ASP A 343 -22.14 -12.58 4.57
C ASP A 343 -20.74 -13.19 4.41
N ARG A 344 -19.80 -12.45 3.82
CA ARG A 344 -18.41 -12.91 3.64
C ARG A 344 -17.66 -13.06 4.95
N LEU A 345 -17.79 -12.09 5.87
CA LEU A 345 -17.21 -12.18 7.22
C LEU A 345 -17.76 -13.39 7.99
N ALA A 346 -19.05 -13.74 7.82
CA ALA A 346 -19.60 -14.94 8.44
C ALA A 346 -18.94 -16.24 7.93
N GLY A 347 -18.44 -16.24 6.69
CA GLY A 347 -17.67 -17.35 6.10
C GLY A 347 -16.20 -17.42 6.54
N MET A 348 -15.63 -16.33 7.08
CA MET A 348 -14.24 -16.30 7.56
C MET A 348 -14.14 -16.92 8.94
N LYS A 349 -13.79 -18.22 8.99
CA LYS A 349 -13.76 -19.04 10.23
C LYS A 349 -13.01 -18.39 11.40
N ASP A 350 -11.91 -17.70 11.11
CA ASP A 350 -11.00 -17.14 12.13
C ASP A 350 -11.43 -15.75 12.65
N PHE A 351 -12.45 -15.16 12.05
CA PHE A 351 -12.97 -13.83 12.41
C PHE A 351 -14.47 -13.84 12.75
N GLN A 352 -15.07 -15.02 12.96
CA GLN A 352 -16.49 -15.16 13.29
C GLN A 352 -16.91 -14.52 14.62
N GLN A 353 -15.96 -14.25 15.52
CA GLN A 353 -16.20 -13.48 16.73
C GLN A 353 -16.60 -12.03 16.43
N PHE A 354 -16.32 -11.52 15.22
CA PHE A 354 -16.70 -10.19 14.79
C PHE A 354 -17.99 -10.21 13.95
N ARG A 355 -18.67 -9.07 13.92
CA ARG A 355 -19.69 -8.71 12.93
C ARG A 355 -19.55 -7.24 12.57
N ILE A 356 -20.05 -6.85 11.41
CA ILE A 356 -20.10 -5.45 11.02
C ILE A 356 -21.24 -4.79 11.80
N VAL A 357 -20.96 -3.63 12.39
CA VAL A 357 -21.98 -2.83 13.09
C VAL A 357 -23.00 -2.36 12.06
N LYS A 358 -24.27 -2.67 12.29
CA LYS A 358 -25.35 -2.36 11.35
C LYS A 358 -25.43 -0.85 11.08
N GLY A 359 -25.42 -0.48 9.80
CA GLY A 359 -25.47 0.91 9.35
C GLY A 359 -24.17 1.68 9.54
N SER A 360 -23.07 1.00 9.88
CA SER A 360 -21.76 1.65 10.02
C SER A 360 -21.06 1.83 8.68
N LEU A 361 -21.49 1.16 7.61
CA LEU A 361 -20.75 1.20 6.35
C LEU A 361 -20.74 2.60 5.73
N ARG A 362 -19.54 3.02 5.35
CA ARG A 362 -19.20 4.30 4.75
C ARG A 362 -18.47 4.05 3.43
N LEU A 363 -18.77 4.91 2.46
CA LEU A 363 -18.02 5.01 1.20
C LEU A 363 -17.34 6.39 1.21
N PRO A 364 -16.04 6.46 1.55
CA PRO A 364 -15.27 7.69 1.41
C PRO A 364 -15.44 8.28 0.02
N TRP A 365 -15.56 9.61 -0.04
CA TRP A 365 -15.77 10.35 -1.29
C TRP A 365 -17.04 9.97 -2.08
N ASN A 366 -17.95 9.20 -1.47
CA ASN A 366 -19.13 8.63 -2.12
C ASN A 366 -18.81 7.81 -3.38
N ARG A 367 -17.69 7.08 -3.38
CA ARG A 367 -17.29 6.16 -4.48
C ARG A 367 -16.94 4.78 -3.93
N THR A 368 -16.94 3.76 -4.78
CA THR A 368 -16.66 2.36 -4.42
C THR A 368 -15.16 2.00 -4.39
N PHE A 369 -14.27 2.98 -4.49
CA PHE A 369 -12.83 2.74 -4.46
C PHE A 369 -12.36 2.24 -3.08
N GLU A 370 -12.91 2.81 -2.01
CA GLU A 370 -12.61 2.51 -0.61
C GLU A 370 -13.92 2.23 0.14
N VAL A 371 -13.81 1.47 1.22
CA VAL A 371 -14.90 1.24 2.17
C VAL A 371 -14.38 1.45 3.58
N ASP A 372 -15.24 1.95 4.45
CA ASP A 372 -14.99 1.99 5.88
C ASP A 372 -16.22 1.46 6.62
N PHE A 373 -16.02 0.83 7.76
CA PHE A 373 -17.04 0.16 8.55
C PHE A 373 -16.49 -0.13 9.95
N ASP A 374 -17.40 -0.29 10.90
CA ASP A 374 -17.05 -0.62 12.27
C ASP A 374 -17.32 -2.11 12.53
N LEU A 375 -16.42 -2.78 13.26
CA LEU A 375 -16.64 -4.14 13.73
C LEU A 375 -17.05 -4.13 15.20
N GLU A 376 -17.82 -5.13 15.63
CA GLU A 376 -18.09 -5.39 17.04
C GLU A 376 -18.03 -6.89 17.33
N LEU A 377 -17.78 -7.22 18.60
CA LEU A 377 -17.86 -8.61 19.04
C LEU A 377 -19.31 -9.11 18.98
N ARG A 378 -19.48 -10.36 18.56
CA ARG A 378 -20.76 -11.05 18.69
C ARG A 378 -21.03 -11.29 20.17
N SER A 379 -22.14 -10.73 20.64
CA SER A 379 -22.73 -10.96 21.96
C SER A 379 -23.16 -12.40 22.18
#